data_AF-R6A109-F1
#
_entry.id   AF-R6A109-F1
#
_cell.length_a   1.000
_cell.length_b   1.000
_cell.length_c   1.000
_cell.angle_alpha   90.00
_cell.angle_beta   90.00
_cell.angle_gamma   90.00
#
_symmetry.space_group_name_H-M   'P 1'
#
loop_
_entity.id
_entity.type
_entity.pdbx_description
1 polymer ?
#
loop_
_entity_poly.entity_id
_entity_poly.type
_entity_poly.pdbx_seq_one_letter_code
_entity_poly.pdbx_strand_id
1 'polypeptide(L)'
;MVAAFALVNLAELMLATKDAMMHLLPPTFLVALLFILLDCGACNIYTYIMKQGGKRAIGFYLIDKVVRLVFVVFLIIVYALADCSSLLAFSMSLLAFYLVSMVTSIIFYVKVEQNLSKKQ
;
A
#
# COMPACT_ATOMS: atom_id res chain seq x y z
N MET A 1 -11.37 -4.20 2.64
CA MET A 1 -11.96 -4.07 4.00
C MET A 1 -10.92 -3.74 5.07
N VAL A 2 -9.79 -4.45 5.18
CA VAL A 2 -8.76 -4.16 6.21
C VAL A 2 -8.01 -2.83 5.98
N ALA A 3 -7.70 -2.48 4.73
CA ALA A 3 -7.08 -1.17 4.40
C ALA A 3 -8.00 0.03 4.71
N ALA A 4 -9.33 -0.14 4.56
CA ALA A 4 -10.30 0.87 4.95
C ALA A 4 -10.37 1.03 6.49
N PHE A 5 -10.25 -0.07 7.23
CA PHE A 5 -10.20 -0.04 8.70
C PHE A 5 -8.92 0.62 9.23
N ALA A 6 -7.77 0.37 8.58
CA ALA A 6 -6.52 1.07 8.89
C ALA A 6 -6.60 2.57 8.56
N LEU A 7 -7.27 2.94 7.47
CA LEU A 7 -7.53 4.33 7.10
C LEU A 7 -8.45 5.04 8.08
N VAL A 8 -9.49 4.37 8.57
CA VAL A 8 -10.41 4.93 9.58
C VAL A 8 -9.69 5.11 10.92
N ASN A 9 -8.92 4.14 11.38
CA ASN A 9 -8.15 4.26 12.63
C ASN A 9 -7.05 5.33 12.55
N LEU A 10 -6.42 5.49 11.38
CA LEU A 10 -5.42 6.54 11.17
C LEU A 10 -6.11 7.91 11.06
N ALA A 11 -7.28 8.00 10.43
CA ALA A 11 -8.10 9.23 10.40
C ALA A 11 -8.60 9.66 11.79
N GLU A 12 -8.99 8.71 12.65
CA GLU A 12 -9.38 8.95 14.05
C GLU A 12 -8.20 9.42 14.91
N LEU A 13 -7.03 8.78 14.78
CA LEU A 13 -5.80 9.20 15.47
C LEU A 13 -5.33 10.60 15.04
N MET A 14 -5.60 10.93 13.79
CA MET A 14 -5.31 12.20 13.13
C MET A 14 -6.30 13.33 13.56
N LEU A 15 -7.58 13.01 13.80
CA LEU A 15 -8.59 13.95 14.32
C LEU A 15 -8.31 14.41 15.76
N ALA A 16 -7.55 13.63 16.53
CA ALA A 16 -7.23 13.92 17.93
C ALA A 16 -6.17 15.03 18.11
N THR A 17 -5.41 15.41 17.07
CA THR A 17 -4.30 16.40 17.15
C THR A 17 -4.61 17.65 16.31
N LYS A 18 -5.57 18.46 16.76
CA LYS A 18 -6.21 19.55 15.98
C LYS A 18 -5.28 20.62 15.34
N ASP A 19 -4.11 20.93 15.90
CA ASP A 19 -3.35 22.13 15.47
C ASP A 19 -2.20 21.87 14.48
N ALA A 20 -1.71 20.63 14.33
CA ALA A 20 -0.60 20.30 13.41
C ALA A 20 -1.08 19.84 12.00
N MET A 21 -2.40 19.75 11.80
CA MET A 21 -3.00 18.81 10.86
C MET A 21 -3.49 19.40 9.54
N MET A 22 -3.72 20.71 9.43
CA MET A 22 -4.22 21.29 8.19
C MET A 22 -3.22 21.21 7.02
N HIS A 23 -1.92 21.08 7.31
CA HIS A 23 -0.88 20.93 6.28
C HIS A 23 -0.56 19.46 5.93
N LEU A 24 -0.78 18.51 6.83
CA LEU A 24 -0.39 17.10 6.65
C LEU A 24 -1.52 16.19 6.14
N LEU A 25 -2.78 16.59 6.31
CA LEU A 25 -3.95 15.82 5.81
C LEU A 25 -3.94 15.62 4.28
N PRO A 26 -3.75 16.66 3.45
CA PRO A 26 -3.83 16.52 1.99
C PRO A 26 -2.81 15.53 1.40
N PRO A 27 -1.50 15.58 1.73
CA PRO A 27 -0.52 14.65 1.17
C PRO A 27 -0.73 13.21 1.67
N THR A 28 -1.14 13.03 2.93
CA THR A 28 -1.36 11.70 3.51
C THR A 28 -2.57 10.99 2.86
N PHE A 29 -3.65 11.73 2.60
CA PHE A 29 -4.80 11.21 1.88
C PHE A 29 -4.46 10.80 0.44
N LEU A 30 -3.66 11.61 -0.25
CA LEU A 30 -3.23 11.36 -1.63
C LEU A 30 -2.34 10.11 -1.72
N VAL A 31 -1.42 9.95 -0.77
CA VAL A 31 -0.59 8.74 -0.63
C VAL A 31 -1.46 7.50 -0.41
N ALA A 32 -2.45 7.57 0.49
CA ALA A 32 -3.35 6.45 0.75
C ALA A 32 -4.14 6.04 -0.51
N LEU A 33 -4.65 7.00 -1.28
CA LEU A 33 -5.36 6.73 -2.53
C LEU A 33 -4.46 6.01 -3.54
N LEU A 34 -3.21 6.46 -3.68
CA LEU A 34 -2.22 5.86 -4.58
C LEU A 34 -1.92 4.40 -4.20
N PHE A 35 -1.76 4.13 -2.90
CA PHE A 35 -1.55 2.76 -2.40
C PHE A 35 -2.75 1.85 -2.69
N ILE A 36 -3.98 2.34 -2.51
CA ILE A 36 -5.20 1.59 -2.82
C ILE A 36 -5.28 1.26 -4.31
N LEU A 37 -4.98 2.22 -5.19
CA LEU A 37 -4.99 2.00 -6.63
C LEU A 37 -3.96 0.94 -7.06
N LEU A 38 -2.74 1.03 -6.49
CA LEU A 38 -1.66 0.08 -6.75
C LEU A 38 -2.04 -1.33 -6.26
N ASP A 39 -2.60 -1.44 -5.05
CA ASP A 39 -3.09 -2.70 -4.47
C ASP A 39 -4.21 -3.33 -5.30
N CYS A 40 -5.18 -2.53 -5.74
CA CYS A 40 -6.30 -3.00 -6.55
C CYS A 40 -5.82 -3.51 -7.91
N GLY A 41 -4.91 -2.76 -8.56
CA GLY A 41 -4.29 -3.18 -9.82
C GLY A 41 -3.50 -4.49 -9.66
N ALA A 42 -2.66 -4.57 -8.63
CA ALA A 42 -1.87 -5.77 -8.33
C ALA A 42 -2.76 -6.99 -8.06
N CYS A 43 -3.84 -6.83 -7.30
CA CYS A 43 -4.79 -7.91 -7.01
C CYS A 43 -5.48 -8.42 -8.28
N ASN A 44 -5.93 -7.53 -9.16
CA ASN A 44 -6.58 -7.91 -10.42
C ASN A 44 -5.62 -8.67 -11.34
N ILE A 45 -4.39 -8.17 -11.49
CA ILE A 45 -3.38 -8.82 -12.33
C ILE A 45 -2.96 -10.17 -11.74
N TYR A 46 -2.73 -10.26 -10.43
CA TYR A 46 -2.38 -11.52 -9.78
C TYR A 46 -3.47 -12.58 -9.94
N THR A 47 -4.74 -12.20 -9.76
CA THR A 47 -5.87 -13.11 -9.94
C THR A 47 -5.95 -13.60 -11.40
N TYR A 48 -5.65 -12.73 -12.36
CA TYR A 48 -5.59 -13.08 -13.78
C TYR A 48 -4.44 -14.04 -14.10
N ILE A 49 -3.23 -13.78 -13.60
CA ILE A 49 -2.05 -14.66 -13.77
C ILE A 49 -2.30 -16.03 -13.16
N MET A 50 -2.95 -16.07 -11.99
CA MET A 50 -3.29 -17.32 -11.33
C MET A 50 -4.35 -18.14 -12.09
N LYS A 51 -5.31 -17.49 -12.78
CA LYS A 51 -6.24 -18.18 -13.68
C LYS A 51 -5.54 -18.83 -14.89
N GLN A 52 -4.38 -18.34 -15.31
CA GLN A 52 -3.59 -18.91 -16.42
C GLN A 52 -2.63 -20.04 -16.00
N GLY A 53 -2.81 -20.61 -14.80
CA GLY A 53 -2.02 -21.77 -14.34
C GLY A 53 -0.77 -21.41 -13.55
N GLY A 54 -0.66 -20.17 -13.03
CA GLY A 54 0.22 -19.83 -11.89
C GLY A 54 1.73 -19.86 -12.12
N LYS A 55 2.23 -20.36 -13.26
CA LYS A 55 3.67 -20.50 -13.56
C LYS A 55 4.46 -19.18 -13.43
N ARG A 56 3.80 -18.02 -13.59
CA ARG A 56 4.41 -16.68 -13.50
C ARG A 56 4.07 -15.94 -12.21
N ALA A 57 3.34 -16.55 -11.27
CA ALA A 57 2.85 -15.86 -10.08
C ALA A 57 3.96 -15.41 -9.13
N ILE A 58 4.98 -16.26 -8.92
CA ILE A 58 6.17 -15.92 -8.11
C ILE A 58 6.94 -14.75 -8.72
N GLY A 59 7.10 -14.73 -10.06
CA GLY A 59 7.77 -13.63 -10.75
C GLY A 59 6.99 -12.32 -10.62
N PHE A 60 5.67 -12.37 -10.79
CA PHE A 60 4.82 -11.20 -10.60
C PHE A 60 4.85 -10.69 -9.16
N TYR A 61 4.83 -11.58 -8.16
CA TYR A 61 4.94 -11.21 -6.76
C TYR A 61 6.25 -10.48 -6.44
N LEU A 62 7.38 -10.94 -6.99
CA LEU A 62 8.67 -10.25 -6.81
C LEU A 62 8.68 -8.88 -7.48
N ILE A 63 8.17 -8.79 -8.72
CA ILE A 63 8.09 -7.53 -9.47
C ILE A 63 7.18 -6.53 -8.74
N ASP A 64 6.01 -6.97 -8.26
CA ASP A 64 5.08 -6.13 -7.50
C ASP A 64 5.76 -5.53 -6.25
N LYS A 65 6.55 -6.33 -5.52
CA LYS A 65 7.33 -5.84 -4.38
C LYS A 65 8.38 -4.80 -4.76
N VAL A 66 9.12 -5.04 -5.85
CA VAL A 66 10.15 -4.12 -6.31
C VAL A 66 9.52 -2.80 -6.78
N VAL A 67 8.47 -2.87 -7.59
CA VAL A 67 7.73 -1.69 -8.07
C VAL A 67 7.19 -0.88 -6.90
N ARG A 68 6.60 -1.55 -5.90
CA ARG A 68 6.10 -0.88 -4.69
C ARG A 68 7.22 -0.21 -3.89
N LEU A 69 8.37 -0.84 -3.74
CA LEU A 69 9.51 -0.24 -3.04
C LEU A 69 10.04 0.99 -3.78
N VAL A 70 10.22 0.88 -5.11
CA VAL A 70 10.62 2.02 -5.95
C VAL A 70 9.61 3.16 -5.87
N PHE A 71 8.31 2.83 -5.85
CA PHE A 71 7.23 3.82 -5.71
C PHE A 71 7.28 4.56 -4.37
N VAL A 72 7.51 3.85 -3.27
CA VAL A 72 7.67 4.45 -1.94
C VAL A 72 8.88 5.38 -1.90
N VAL A 73 10.03 4.94 -2.43
CA VAL A 73 11.23 5.78 -2.49
C VAL A 73 10.97 7.04 -3.33
N PHE A 74 10.27 6.90 -4.46
CA PHE A 74 9.89 8.03 -5.30
C PHE A 74 9.02 9.04 -4.55
N LEU A 75 8.02 8.58 -3.77
CA LEU A 75 7.17 9.46 -2.97
C LEU A 75 7.96 10.23 -1.89
N ILE A 76 8.95 9.60 -1.25
CA ILE A 76 9.84 10.27 -0.29
C ILE A 76 10.62 11.37 -1.00
N ILE A 77 11.21 11.08 -2.17
CA ILE A 77 11.99 12.07 -2.93
C ILE A 77 11.12 13.26 -3.35
N VAL A 78 9.92 13.00 -3.88
CA VAL A 78 8.98 14.06 -4.31
C VAL A 78 8.59 14.93 -3.11
N TYR A 79 8.27 14.33 -1.97
CA TYR A 79 7.91 15.07 -0.77
C TYR A 79 9.11 15.88 -0.23
N ALA A 80 10.32 15.30 -0.21
CA ALA A 80 11.54 15.99 0.19
C ALA A 80 11.86 17.21 -0.69
N LEU A 81 11.59 17.13 -2.00
CA LEU A 81 11.77 18.26 -2.91
C LEU A 81 10.69 19.34 -2.73
N ALA A 82 9.48 18.96 -2.32
CA ALA A 82 8.36 19.88 -2.15
C ALA A 82 8.38 20.59 -0.80
N ASP A 83 8.63 19.87 0.30
CA ASP A 83 8.64 20.42 1.66
C ASP A 83 9.46 19.52 2.63
N CYS A 84 10.58 20.07 3.13
CA CYS A 84 11.46 19.37 4.07
C CYS A 84 11.00 19.47 5.53
N SER A 85 10.02 20.33 5.84
CA SER A 85 9.70 20.72 7.22
C SER A 85 9.25 19.54 8.09
N SER A 86 8.53 18.57 7.51
CA SER A 86 7.97 17.42 8.21
C SER A 86 8.37 16.08 7.58
N LEU A 87 9.55 16.00 6.96
CA LEU A 87 10.03 14.81 6.22
C LEU A 87 9.95 13.52 7.05
N LEU A 88 10.32 13.59 8.33
CA LEU A 88 10.37 12.43 9.22
C LEU A 88 8.97 11.91 9.56
N ALA A 89 8.03 12.80 9.87
CA ALA A 89 6.64 12.43 10.14
C ALA A 89 5.94 11.83 8.91
N PHE A 90 6.21 12.40 7.73
CA PHE A 90 5.73 11.87 6.46
C PHE A 90 6.31 10.48 6.17
N SER A 91 7.62 10.30 6.34
CA SER A 91 8.30 9.01 6.11
C SER A 91 7.79 7.92 7.04
N MET A 92 7.54 8.23 8.31
CA MET A 92 6.97 7.29 9.27
C MET A 92 5.53 6.89 8.89
N SER A 93 4.72 7.84 8.44
CA SER A 93 3.36 7.56 7.96
C SER A 93 3.39 6.68 6.70
N LEU A 94 4.27 7.00 5.75
CA LEU A 94 4.48 6.23 4.53
C LEU A 94 4.94 4.80 4.84
N LEU A 95 5.83 4.64 5.82
CA LEU A 95 6.30 3.34 6.30
C LEU A 95 5.15 2.51 6.89
N ALA A 96 4.29 3.12 7.70
CA ALA A 96 3.12 2.45 8.26
C ALA A 96 2.17 1.97 7.15
N PHE A 97 1.88 2.81 6.15
CA PHE A 97 1.07 2.42 4.99
C PHE A 97 1.71 1.29 4.18
N TYR A 98 3.02 1.37 3.94
CA TYR A 98 3.77 0.32 3.24
C TYR A 98 3.67 -1.02 3.96
N LEU A 99 3.87 -1.05 5.28
CA LEU A 99 3.80 -2.28 6.08
C LEU A 99 2.39 -2.89 6.08
N VAL A 100 1.36 -2.07 6.31
CA VAL A 100 -0.04 -2.54 6.31
C VAL A 100 -0.41 -3.11 4.95
N SER A 101 -0.06 -2.41 3.88
CA SER A 101 -0.32 -2.84 2.51
C SER A 101 0.44 -4.12 2.16
N MET A 102 1.72 -4.23 2.57
CA MET A 102 2.53 -5.43 2.39
C MET A 102 1.92 -6.65 3.08
N VAL A 103 1.52 -6.53 4.36
CA VAL A 103 0.89 -7.62 5.11
C VAL A 103 -0.44 -8.03 4.44
N THR A 104 -1.26 -7.05 4.05
CA THR A 104 -2.55 -7.31 3.42
C THR A 104 -2.39 -8.03 2.08
N SER A 105 -1.41 -7.62 1.28
CA SER A 105 -1.07 -8.22 0.00
C SER A 105 -0.61 -9.68 0.16
N ILE A 106 0.24 -9.97 1.13
CA ILE A 106 0.68 -11.34 1.45
C ILE A 106 -0.52 -12.23 1.84
N ILE A 107 -1.38 -11.75 2.74
CA ILE A 107 -2.58 -12.49 3.16
C ILE A 107 -3.48 -12.78 1.95
N PHE A 108 -3.67 -11.81 1.06
CA PHE A 108 -4.46 -11.97 -0.16
C PHE A 108 -3.85 -13.03 -1.10
N TYR A 109 -2.56 -12.95 -1.38
CA TYR A 109 -1.88 -13.90 -2.26
C TYR A 109 -1.92 -15.32 -1.74
N VAL A 110 -1.65 -15.53 -0.44
CA VAL A 110 -1.77 -16.84 0.22
C VAL A 110 -3.21 -17.36 0.12
N LYS A 111 -4.20 -16.49 0.36
CA LYS A 111 -5.61 -16.89 0.26
C LYS A 111 -6.00 -17.29 -1.17
N VAL A 112 -5.55 -16.56 -2.18
CA VAL A 112 -5.83 -16.88 -3.59
C VAL A 112 -5.16 -18.21 -3.98
N GLU A 113 -3.91 -18.43 -3.58
CA GLU A 113 -3.18 -19.67 -3.85
C GLU A 113 -3.83 -20.88 -3.18
N GLN A 114 -4.23 -20.77 -1.91
CA GLN A 114 -4.96 -21.81 -1.19
C GLN A 114 -6.32 -22.16 -1.84
N ASN A 115 -7.06 -21.16 -2.35
CA ASN A 115 -8.34 -21.39 -3.00
C ASN A 115 -8.21 -22.10 -4.35
N LEU A 116 -7.08 -21.93 -5.04
CA LEU A 116 -6.81 -22.63 -6.32
C LEU A 116 -6.29 -24.04 -6.08
N SER A 117 -5.43 -24.26 -5.09
CA SER A 117 -4.97 -25.60 -4.72
C SER A 117 -6.11 -26.52 -4.26
N LYS A 118 -7.16 -25.99 -3.64
CA LYS A 118 -8.38 -26.76 -3.30
C LYS A 118 -9.29 -27.08 -4.50
N LYS A 119 -9.05 -26.45 -5.65
CA LYS A 119 -9.87 -26.58 -6.87
C LYS A 119 -9.23 -27.48 -7.93
N GLN A 120 -7.95 -27.81 -7.80
CA GLN A 120 -7.27 -28.87 -8.55
C GLN A 120 -7.48 -30.21 -7.85
#